data_AF-T2S6Y2-F1
#
_entry.id   AF-T2S6Y2-F1
#
_cell.length_a   1.000
_cell.length_b   1.000
_cell.length_c   1.000
_cell.angle_alpha   90.00
_cell.angle_beta   90.00
_cell.angle_gamma   90.00
#
_symmetry.space_group_name_H-M   'P 1'
#
loop_
_entity.id
_entity.type
_entity.pdbx_description
1 polymer ?
#
loop_
_entity_poly.entity_id
_entity_poly.type
_entity_poly.pdbx_seq_one_letter_code
_entity_poly.pdbx_strand_id
1 'polypeptide(L)'
;MEKAYKLLSVQENISHKKAKALIDLGLVSIGGKKLMVARKELPQNTRFNVQKIEKPSVIFEDENILALFKPPFIESYDLVSFFKGWTLLHRLDKETSGVILLVKENSEFHLKAKKAFKERAVKKEYLALAQGIVEEEQEINAPILTIKTTKAFSKISKKGQEAITIITPLKIINKKPF
;
A
#
# COMPACT_ATOMS: atom_id res chain seq x y z
N MET A 1 -8.74 -5.92 33.55
CA MET A 1 -8.71 -5.28 32.21
C MET A 1 -7.31 -4.76 31.96
N GLU A 2 -6.84 -4.72 30.71
CA GLU A 2 -5.55 -4.11 30.34
C GLU A 2 -5.62 -3.60 28.88
N LYS A 3 -4.74 -2.68 28.49
CA LYS A 3 -4.67 -2.12 27.14
C LYS A 3 -4.28 -3.18 26.12
N ALA A 4 -5.01 -3.20 24.99
CA ALA A 4 -4.85 -4.21 23.95
C ALA A 4 -3.40 -4.38 23.44
N TYR A 5 -2.64 -3.29 23.24
CA TYR A 5 -1.26 -3.38 22.78
C TYR A 5 -0.31 -4.07 23.76
N LYS A 6 -0.58 -3.99 25.08
CA LYS A 6 0.23 -4.69 26.09
C LYS A 6 -0.10 -6.19 26.09
N LEU A 7 -1.39 -6.53 26.04
CA LEU A 7 -1.82 -7.92 25.96
C LEU A 7 -1.28 -8.60 24.69
N LEU A 8 -1.35 -7.91 23.54
CA LEU A 8 -0.79 -8.40 22.28
C LEU A 8 0.75 -8.51 22.33
N SER A 9 1.43 -7.55 22.95
CA SER A 9 2.88 -7.57 23.12
C SER A 9 3.37 -8.80 23.88
N VAL A 10 2.65 -9.18 24.94
CA VAL A 10 2.90 -10.41 25.69
C VAL A 10 2.59 -11.65 24.86
N GLN A 11 1.44 -11.68 24.17
CA GLN A 11 1.02 -12.84 23.36
C GLN A 11 2.03 -13.16 22.24
N GLU A 12 2.46 -12.15 21.49
CA GLU A 12 3.31 -12.32 20.30
C GLU A 12 4.80 -12.22 20.62
N ASN A 13 5.16 -11.99 21.89
CA ASN A 13 6.53 -11.71 22.33
C ASN A 13 7.22 -10.61 21.50
N ILE A 14 6.56 -9.46 21.38
CA ILE A 14 7.02 -8.29 20.61
C ILE A 14 7.00 -7.03 21.47
N SER A 15 7.71 -5.98 21.05
CA SER A 15 7.68 -4.69 21.75
C SER A 15 6.29 -4.03 21.72
N HIS A 16 5.98 -3.23 22.75
CA HIS A 16 4.77 -2.41 22.79
C HIS A 16 4.57 -1.55 21.53
N LYS A 17 5.66 -1.00 20.98
CA LYS A 17 5.64 -0.20 19.74
C LYS A 17 5.19 -1.05 18.56
N LYS A 18 5.72 -2.27 18.41
CA LYS A 18 5.34 -3.20 17.33
C LYS A 18 3.90 -3.69 17.49
N ALA A 19 3.48 -4.04 18.71
CA ALA A 19 2.10 -4.44 19.00
C ALA A 19 1.10 -3.32 18.64
N LYS A 20 1.40 -2.07 19.05
CA LYS A 20 0.59 -0.91 18.68
C LYS A 20 0.51 -0.73 17.16
N ALA A 21 1.65 -0.82 16.47
CA ALA A 21 1.68 -0.69 15.01
C ALA A 21 0.82 -1.76 14.31
N LEU A 22 0.86 -3.03 14.75
CA LEU A 22 0.04 -4.09 14.18
C LEU A 22 -1.47 -3.83 14.35
N ILE A 23 -1.88 -3.32 15.53
CA ILE A 23 -3.28 -2.96 15.78
C ILE A 23 -3.71 -1.76 14.93
N ASP A 24 -2.88 -0.71 14.89
CA ASP A 24 -3.18 0.51 14.14
C ASP A 24 -3.21 0.24 12.62
N LEU A 25 -2.48 -0.76 12.12
CA LEU A 25 -2.54 -1.26 10.74
C LEU A 25 -3.76 -2.16 10.46
N GLY A 26 -4.58 -2.48 11.48
CA GLY A 26 -5.74 -3.36 11.33
C GLY A 26 -5.39 -4.83 11.06
N LEU A 27 -4.17 -5.26 11.41
CA LEU A 27 -3.67 -6.63 11.24
C LEU A 27 -4.03 -7.54 12.41
N VAL A 28 -4.72 -7.01 13.41
CA VAL A 28 -5.06 -7.73 14.64
C VAL A 28 -6.57 -7.84 14.72
N SER A 29 -7.08 -9.04 15.01
CA SER A 29 -8.52 -9.29 15.15
C SER A 29 -8.84 -10.09 16.41
N ILE A 30 -10.06 -9.92 16.91
CA ILE A 30 -10.63 -10.65 18.05
C ILE A 30 -11.96 -11.22 17.60
N GLY A 31 -12.11 -12.55 17.62
CA GLY A 31 -13.34 -13.22 17.16
C GLY A 31 -13.72 -12.86 15.72
N GLY A 32 -12.74 -12.72 14.83
CA GLY A 32 -12.93 -12.35 13.42
C GLY A 32 -13.17 -10.85 13.15
N LYS A 33 -13.30 -10.01 14.18
CA LYS A 33 -13.46 -8.55 14.02
C LYS A 33 -12.13 -7.84 14.18
N LYS A 34 -11.77 -6.97 13.22
CA LYS A 34 -10.54 -6.16 13.29
C LYS A 34 -10.57 -5.25 14.52
N LEU A 35 -9.47 -5.24 15.25
CA LEU A 35 -9.21 -4.29 16.33
C LEU A 35 -8.45 -3.11 15.74
N MET A 36 -9.03 -1.92 15.82
CA MET A 36 -8.45 -0.69 15.25
C MET A 36 -7.88 0.26 16.31
N VAL A 37 -8.07 -0.03 17.61
CA VAL A 37 -7.71 0.87 18.71
C VAL A 37 -6.77 0.18 19.67
N ALA A 38 -5.47 0.47 19.55
CA ALA A 38 -4.42 -0.15 20.35
C ALA A 38 -4.55 0.07 21.86
N ARG A 39 -5.17 1.19 22.28
CA ARG A 39 -5.35 1.56 23.70
C ARG A 39 -6.67 1.07 24.32
N LYS A 40 -7.52 0.35 23.56
CA LYS A 40 -8.78 -0.20 24.08
C LYS A 40 -8.49 -1.14 25.24
N GLU A 41 -9.23 -1.02 26.33
CA GLU A 41 -9.15 -1.95 27.45
C GLU A 41 -9.91 -3.23 27.15
N LEU A 42 -9.26 -4.38 27.39
CA LEU A 42 -9.80 -5.70 27.12
C LEU A 42 -9.53 -6.65 28.30
N PRO A 43 -10.30 -7.75 28.43
CA PRO A 43 -10.02 -8.80 29.38
C PRO A 43 -8.61 -9.38 29.20
N GLN A 44 -7.92 -9.74 30.28
CA GLN A 44 -6.53 -10.23 30.20
C GLN A 44 -6.42 -11.57 29.46
N ASN A 45 -7.49 -12.37 29.43
CA ASN A 45 -7.58 -13.63 28.69
C ASN A 45 -7.95 -13.46 27.20
N THR A 46 -8.00 -12.22 26.68
CA THR A 46 -8.30 -11.96 25.27
C THR A 46 -7.27 -12.66 24.38
N ARG A 47 -7.77 -13.41 23.39
CA ARG A 47 -6.94 -14.01 22.34
C ARG A 47 -7.00 -13.16 21.08
N PHE A 48 -5.83 -12.77 20.58
CA PHE A 48 -5.70 -12.02 19.33
C PHE A 48 -5.32 -12.97 18.20
N ASN A 49 -5.86 -12.73 17.02
CA ASN A 49 -5.35 -13.31 15.78
C ASN A 49 -4.59 -12.22 15.02
N VAL A 50 -3.31 -12.46 14.74
CA VAL A 50 -2.44 -11.54 14.02
C VAL A 50 -2.25 -12.03 12.59
N GLN A 51 -2.70 -11.21 11.65
CA GLN A 51 -2.46 -11.44 10.24
C GLN A 51 -0.95 -11.28 9.98
N LYS A 52 -0.33 -12.34 9.45
CA LYS A 52 1.07 -12.28 9.02
C LYS A 52 1.18 -11.32 7.84
N ILE A 53 2.14 -10.40 7.91
CA ILE A 53 2.52 -9.57 6.76
C ILE A 53 3.30 -10.47 5.82
N GLU A 54 2.80 -10.62 4.60
CA GLU A 54 3.49 -11.35 3.54
C GLU A 54 4.83 -10.66 3.21
N LYS A 55 5.81 -11.44 2.78
CA LYS A 55 7.10 -10.90 2.33
C LYS A 55 7.01 -10.55 0.84
N PRO A 56 7.75 -9.53 0.37
CA PRO A 56 7.89 -9.28 -1.05
C PRO A 56 8.46 -10.51 -1.77
N SER A 57 7.99 -10.78 -2.98
CA SER A 57 8.50 -11.86 -3.83
C SER A 57 8.99 -11.30 -5.17
N VAL A 58 9.97 -11.98 -5.77
CA VAL A 58 10.47 -11.64 -7.10
C VAL A 58 9.49 -12.17 -8.15
N ILE A 59 9.10 -11.33 -9.09
CA ILE A 59 8.29 -11.69 -10.26
C ILE A 59 9.20 -11.86 -11.48
N PHE A 60 10.17 -10.96 -11.63
CA PHE A 60 11.10 -10.93 -12.75
C PHE A 60 12.40 -10.25 -12.33
N GLU A 61 13.53 -10.72 -12.86
CA GLU A 61 14.85 -10.12 -12.66
C GLU A 61 15.70 -10.29 -13.93
N ASP A 62 16.33 -9.21 -14.36
CA ASP A 62 17.44 -9.21 -15.32
C ASP A 62 18.58 -8.30 -14.84
N GLU A 63 19.55 -8.02 -15.69
CA GLU A 63 20.70 -7.15 -15.37
C GLU A 63 20.34 -5.68 -15.06
N ASN A 64 19.18 -5.21 -15.52
CA ASN A 64 18.75 -3.82 -15.48
C ASN A 64 17.60 -3.57 -14.48
N ILE A 65 16.66 -4.51 -14.36
CA ILE A 65 15.41 -4.35 -13.64
C ILE A 65 15.08 -5.57 -12.76
N LEU A 66 14.55 -5.28 -11.57
CA LEU A 66 13.99 -6.24 -10.64
C LEU A 66 12.52 -5.87 -10.38
N ALA A 67 11.60 -6.70 -10.87
CA ALA A 67 10.17 -6.55 -10.62
C ALA A 67 9.76 -7.41 -9.42
N LEU A 68 9.15 -6.78 -8.43
CA LEU A 68 8.70 -7.41 -7.20
C LEU A 68 7.17 -7.36 -7.09
N PHE A 69 6.59 -8.38 -6.49
CA PHE A 69 5.27 -8.27 -5.89
C PHE A 69 5.42 -7.63 -4.50
N LYS A 70 4.97 -6.39 -4.34
CA LYS A 70 4.87 -5.72 -3.05
C LYS A 70 3.55 -6.10 -2.38
N PRO A 71 3.56 -6.76 -1.20
CA PRO A 71 2.35 -6.98 -0.42
C PRO A 71 1.85 -5.66 0.21
N PRO A 72 0.60 -5.62 0.68
CA PRO A 72 0.11 -4.46 1.41
C PRO A 72 0.86 -4.31 2.74
N PHE A 73 0.81 -3.12 3.33
CA PHE A 73 1.40 -2.75 4.62
C PHE A 73 2.93 -2.59 4.65
N ILE A 74 3.61 -2.77 3.52
CA ILE A 74 5.04 -2.46 3.36
C ILE A 74 5.20 -1.12 2.61
N GLU A 75 5.99 -0.21 3.17
CA GLU A 75 6.37 1.03 2.48
C GLU A 75 7.32 0.72 1.32
N SER A 76 7.15 1.41 0.18
CA SER A 76 7.99 1.15 -1.00
C SER A 76 9.48 1.31 -0.74
N TYR A 77 9.87 2.29 0.08
CA TYR A 77 11.27 2.54 0.41
C TYR A 77 11.89 1.44 1.28
N ASP A 78 11.08 0.74 2.08
CA ASP A 78 11.58 -0.35 2.93
C ASP A 78 12.04 -1.56 2.09
N LEU A 79 11.56 -1.69 0.85
CA LEU A 79 11.92 -2.79 -0.06
C LEU A 79 13.42 -2.84 -0.36
N VAL A 80 14.09 -1.69 -0.44
CA VAL A 80 15.53 -1.61 -0.72
C VAL A 80 16.35 -2.30 0.37
N SER A 81 15.82 -2.40 1.61
CA SER A 81 16.48 -3.14 2.69
C SER A 81 16.51 -4.66 2.47
N PHE A 82 15.53 -5.19 1.73
CA PHE A 82 15.43 -6.61 1.39
C PHE A 82 16.27 -6.97 0.16
N PHE A 83 16.49 -6.01 -0.75
CA PHE A 83 17.16 -6.21 -2.05
C PHE A 83 18.35 -5.26 -2.21
N LYS A 84 19.48 -5.59 -1.58
CA LYS A 84 20.70 -4.78 -1.63
C LYS A 84 21.22 -4.63 -3.08
N GLY A 85 21.78 -3.46 -3.39
CA GLY A 85 22.32 -3.17 -4.72
C GLY A 85 21.27 -2.81 -5.78
N TRP A 86 20.01 -2.68 -5.35
CA TRP A 86 18.89 -2.21 -6.15
C TRP A 86 18.35 -0.90 -5.56
N THR A 87 17.79 -0.03 -6.40
CA THR A 87 17.16 1.23 -6.00
C THR A 87 15.72 1.30 -6.49
N LEU A 88 14.89 2.10 -5.83
CA LEU A 88 13.47 2.22 -6.13
C LEU A 88 13.24 3.08 -7.37
N LEU A 89 12.59 2.53 -8.40
CA LEU A 89 12.26 3.30 -9.62
C LEU A 89 10.96 4.12 -9.46
N HIS A 90 9.94 3.52 -8.86
CA HIS A 90 8.66 4.17 -8.57
C HIS A 90 8.08 3.65 -7.26
N ARG A 91 7.08 4.35 -6.72
CA ARG A 91 6.41 3.98 -5.46
C ARG A 91 5.03 3.41 -5.71
N LEU A 92 4.63 2.51 -4.83
CA LEU A 92 3.25 2.22 -4.47
C LEU A 92 2.99 2.73 -3.05
N ASP A 93 1.76 3.11 -2.75
CA ASP A 93 1.40 3.47 -1.38
C ASP A 93 1.44 2.24 -0.47
N LYS A 94 1.50 2.49 0.85
CA LYS A 94 1.70 1.45 1.85
C LYS A 94 0.62 0.37 1.77
N GLU A 95 -0.65 0.77 1.71
CA GLU A 95 -1.78 -0.17 1.64
C GLU A 95 -1.95 -0.80 0.24
N THR A 96 -1.33 -0.24 -0.80
CA THR A 96 -1.43 -0.76 -2.17
C THR A 96 -0.49 -1.94 -2.38
N SER A 97 -1.02 -3.09 -2.77
CA SER A 97 -0.25 -4.24 -3.24
C SER A 97 -0.05 -4.20 -4.75
N GLY A 98 0.98 -4.88 -5.27
CA GLY A 98 1.14 -5.08 -6.71
C GLY A 98 2.58 -5.03 -7.18
N VAL A 99 2.76 -4.84 -8.48
CA VAL A 99 4.08 -4.83 -9.12
C VAL A 99 4.80 -3.52 -8.80
N ILE A 100 6.04 -3.64 -8.32
CA ILE A 100 6.94 -2.51 -8.12
C ILE A 100 8.30 -2.81 -8.74
N LEU A 101 8.89 -1.80 -9.37
CA LEU A 101 10.13 -1.94 -10.12
C LEU A 101 11.28 -1.31 -9.35
N LEU A 102 12.37 -2.07 -9.26
CA LEU A 102 13.67 -1.64 -8.77
C LEU A 102 14.67 -1.70 -9.93
N VAL A 103 15.68 -0.85 -9.89
CA VAL A 103 16.71 -0.73 -10.94
C VAL A 103 18.09 -0.56 -10.32
N LYS A 104 19.15 -0.63 -11.13
CA LYS A 104 20.50 -0.27 -10.68
C LYS A 104 20.64 1.25 -10.61
N GLU A 105 21.11 1.76 -9.47
CA GLU A 105 21.32 3.20 -9.27
C GLU A 105 22.24 3.77 -10.35
N ASN A 106 21.91 4.95 -10.89
CA ASN A 106 22.66 5.64 -11.95
C ASN A 106 22.98 4.87 -13.25
N SER A 107 22.37 3.71 -13.52
CA SER A 107 22.54 3.04 -14.82
C SER A 107 21.85 3.80 -15.95
N GLU A 108 22.29 3.58 -17.20
CA GLU A 108 21.61 4.14 -18.37
C GLU A 108 20.13 3.75 -18.41
N PHE A 109 19.82 2.49 -18.05
CA PHE A 109 18.45 2.00 -17.94
C PHE A 109 17.66 2.77 -16.89
N HIS A 110 18.23 3.04 -15.71
CA HIS A 110 17.55 3.80 -14.66
C HIS A 110 17.17 5.21 -15.14
N LEU A 111 18.08 5.92 -15.82
CA LEU A 111 17.80 7.25 -16.37
C LEU A 111 16.71 7.20 -17.45
N LYS A 112 16.79 6.25 -18.38
CA LYS A 112 15.78 6.02 -19.42
C LYS A 112 14.41 5.68 -18.82
N ALA A 113 14.39 4.81 -17.82
CA ALA A 113 13.17 4.40 -17.14
C ALA A 113 12.53 5.56 -16.37
N LYS A 114 13.31 6.36 -15.63
CA LYS A 114 12.80 7.58 -14.98
C LYS A 114 12.15 8.54 -15.96
N LYS A 115 12.78 8.73 -17.12
CA LYS A 115 12.25 9.57 -18.20
C LYS A 115 10.91 9.00 -18.71
N ALA A 116 10.85 7.71 -19.01
CA ALA A 116 9.62 7.04 -19.45
C ALA A 116 8.48 7.15 -18.43
N PHE A 117 8.77 7.04 -17.13
CA PHE A 117 7.78 7.27 -16.07
C PHE A 117 7.30 8.73 -16.03
N LYS A 118 8.22 9.70 -16.16
CA LYS A 118 7.91 11.14 -16.18
C LYS A 118 7.05 11.52 -17.39
N GLU A 119 7.34 10.92 -18.55
CA GLU A 119 6.62 11.14 -19.81
C GLU A 119 5.34 10.30 -19.94
N ARG A 120 4.97 9.55 -18.90
CA ARG A 120 3.80 8.63 -18.88
C ARG A 120 3.82 7.57 -19.99
N ALA A 121 4.99 7.21 -20.51
CA ALA A 121 5.16 6.14 -21.50
C ALA A 121 5.01 4.72 -20.91
N VAL A 122 4.94 4.61 -19.57
CA VAL A 122 4.76 3.33 -18.86
C VAL A 122 3.28 3.10 -18.55
N LYS A 123 2.69 2.12 -19.25
CA LYS A 123 1.34 1.62 -18.98
C LYS A 123 1.30 0.92 -17.63
N LYS A 124 0.34 1.30 -16.78
CA LYS A 124 0.10 0.72 -15.45
C LYS A 124 -1.39 0.43 -15.32
N GLU A 125 -1.72 -0.77 -14.89
CA GLU A 125 -3.10 -1.21 -14.66
C GLU A 125 -3.25 -1.65 -13.20
N TYR A 126 -4.39 -1.31 -12.61
CA TYR A 126 -4.70 -1.62 -11.22
C TYR A 126 -6.08 -2.23 -11.14
N LEU A 127 -6.22 -3.26 -10.30
CA LEU A 127 -7.51 -3.79 -9.90
C LEU A 127 -7.92 -3.13 -8.58
N ALA A 128 -9.12 -2.57 -8.54
CA ALA A 128 -9.66 -1.93 -7.34
C ALA A 128 -11.11 -2.36 -7.09
N LEU A 129 -11.49 -2.40 -5.82
CA LEU A 129 -12.88 -2.49 -5.38
C LEU A 129 -13.30 -1.12 -4.86
N ALA A 130 -14.25 -0.48 -5.53
CA ALA A 130 -14.75 0.84 -5.16
C ALA A 130 -16.09 0.74 -4.44
N GLN A 131 -16.36 1.70 -3.54
CA GLN A 131 -17.68 1.89 -2.95
C GLN A 131 -18.51 2.82 -3.84
N GLY A 132 -19.75 2.42 -4.14
CA GLY A 132 -20.60 3.07 -5.13
C GLY A 132 -20.79 2.19 -6.37
N ILE A 133 -21.38 2.75 -7.42
CA ILE A 133 -21.61 2.04 -8.69
C ILE A 133 -20.95 2.84 -9.81
N VAL A 134 -20.09 2.17 -10.59
CA VAL A 134 -19.51 2.67 -11.85
C VAL A 134 -20.03 1.75 -12.93
N GLU A 135 -20.99 2.22 -13.73
CA GLU A 135 -21.68 1.39 -14.73
C GLU A 135 -20.97 1.35 -16.09
N GLU A 136 -20.28 2.43 -16.43
CA GLU A 136 -19.62 2.62 -17.73
C GLU A 136 -18.15 2.99 -17.54
N GLU A 137 -17.36 2.88 -18.61
CA GLU A 137 -15.99 3.39 -18.62
C GLU A 137 -15.99 4.91 -18.44
N GLN A 138 -15.08 5.41 -17.60
CA GLN A 138 -14.99 6.82 -17.27
C GLN A 138 -13.54 7.28 -17.23
N GLU A 139 -13.28 8.48 -17.75
CA GLU A 139 -12.01 9.17 -17.56
C GLU A 139 -12.12 10.19 -16.43
N ILE A 140 -11.22 10.10 -15.46
CA ILE A 140 -10.98 11.12 -14.45
C ILE A 140 -9.73 11.90 -14.85
N ASN A 141 -9.94 13.11 -15.36
CA ASN A 141 -8.87 14.07 -15.65
C ASN A 141 -8.94 15.23 -14.65
N ALA A 142 -8.19 15.10 -13.55
CA ALA A 142 -8.23 16.07 -12.46
C ALA A 142 -6.83 16.28 -11.88
N PRO A 143 -6.22 17.47 -12.03
CA PRO A 143 -4.88 17.71 -11.51
C PRO A 143 -4.79 17.58 -9.99
N ILE A 144 -3.72 16.95 -9.50
CA ILE A 144 -3.52 16.62 -8.09
C ILE A 144 -2.35 17.42 -7.52
N LEU A 145 -2.59 18.12 -6.43
CA LEU A 145 -1.56 18.79 -5.64
C LEU A 145 -1.28 18.01 -4.36
N THR A 146 -0.03 17.61 -4.16
CA THR A 146 0.42 17.04 -2.89
C THR A 146 0.93 18.14 -1.96
N ILE A 147 0.38 18.21 -0.76
CA ILE A 147 0.80 19.12 0.31
C ILE A 147 1.60 18.30 1.32
N LYS A 148 2.83 18.75 1.62
CA LYS A 148 3.72 18.10 2.60
C LYS A 148 3.75 18.94 3.87
N THR A 149 3.06 18.50 4.92
CA THR A 149 3.22 19.02 6.28
C THR A 149 3.86 17.94 7.16
N THR A 150 3.42 17.77 8.42
CA THR A 150 3.77 16.61 9.24
C THR A 150 3.25 15.30 8.64
N LYS A 151 2.20 15.35 7.82
CA LYS A 151 1.73 14.26 6.97
C LYS A 151 1.54 14.77 5.53
N ALA A 152 1.93 13.96 4.56
CA ALA A 152 1.65 14.25 3.17
C ALA A 152 0.20 13.85 2.83
N PHE A 153 -0.52 14.73 2.15
CA PHE A 153 -1.83 14.42 1.60
C PHE A 153 -1.99 15.06 0.22
N SER A 154 -2.84 14.46 -0.61
CA SER A 154 -3.10 14.90 -1.98
C SER A 154 -4.54 15.41 -2.10
N LYS A 155 -4.75 16.44 -2.92
CA LYS A 155 -6.08 16.98 -3.23
C LYS A 155 -6.18 17.41 -4.68
N ILE A 156 -7.40 17.42 -5.22
CA ILE A 156 -7.68 18.02 -6.52
C ILE A 156 -7.44 19.53 -6.43
N SER A 157 -6.68 20.08 -7.38
CA SER A 157 -6.33 21.50 -7.40
C SER A 157 -5.87 21.91 -8.78
N LYS A 158 -6.31 23.07 -9.28
CA LYS A 158 -5.83 23.65 -10.55
C LYS A 158 -4.31 23.94 -10.56
N LYS A 159 -3.69 24.05 -9.39
CA LYS A 159 -2.22 24.20 -9.22
C LYS A 159 -1.49 22.85 -9.12
N GLY A 160 -2.22 21.74 -9.26
CA GLY A 160 -1.68 20.39 -9.17
C GLY A 160 -0.95 19.95 -10.43
N GLN A 161 -0.27 18.81 -10.33
CA GLN A 161 0.25 18.11 -11.50
C GLN A 161 -0.91 17.40 -12.19
N GLU A 162 -0.91 17.41 -13.51
CA GLU A 162 -1.92 16.71 -14.31
C GLU A 162 -1.94 15.21 -13.96
N ALA A 163 -3.14 14.69 -13.76
CA ALA A 163 -3.39 13.29 -13.46
C ALA A 163 -4.64 12.84 -14.22
N ILE A 164 -4.46 11.79 -15.01
CA ILE A 164 -5.50 11.17 -15.83
C ILE A 164 -5.59 9.71 -15.40
N THR A 165 -6.80 9.22 -15.16
CA THR A 165 -7.08 7.82 -14.84
C THR A 165 -8.31 7.37 -15.61
N ILE A 166 -8.19 6.28 -16.34
CA ILE A 166 -9.32 5.61 -17.00
C ILE A 166 -9.77 4.48 -16.08
N ILE A 167 -11.07 4.44 -15.78
CA ILE A 167 -11.69 3.40 -14.95
C ILE A 167 -12.61 2.61 -15.85
N THR A 168 -12.30 1.33 -16.04
CA THR A 168 -13.15 0.38 -16.78
C THR A 168 -13.80 -0.60 -15.79
N PRO A 169 -15.14 -0.62 -15.67
CA PRO A 169 -15.80 -1.50 -14.71
C PRO A 169 -15.70 -2.97 -15.15
N LEU A 170 -15.17 -3.83 -14.28
CA LEU A 170 -15.09 -5.28 -14.55
C LEU A 170 -16.32 -6.05 -14.03
N LYS A 171 -16.85 -5.66 -12.87
CA LYS A 171 -18.01 -6.31 -12.23
C LYS A 171 -18.64 -5.41 -11.18
N ILE A 172 -19.97 -5.37 -11.14
CA ILE A 172 -20.75 -4.75 -10.06
C ILE A 172 -21.20 -5.84 -9.08
N ILE A 173 -20.88 -5.68 -7.80
CA ILE A 173 -21.24 -6.63 -6.73
C ILE A 173 -22.37 -6.02 -5.90
N ASN A 174 -23.36 -6.82 -5.51
CA ASN A 174 -24.52 -6.38 -4.71
C ASN A 174 -25.38 -5.29 -5.37
N LYS A 175 -25.69 -5.43 -6.67
CA LYS A 175 -26.76 -4.62 -7.28
C LYS A 175 -28.07 -5.00 -6.58
N LYS A 176 -28.49 -4.21 -5.57
CA LYS A 176 -29.83 -4.35 -5.03
C LYS A 176 -30.80 -4.01 -6.16
N PRO A 177 -31.72 -4.91 -6.55
CA PRO A 177 -32.83 -4.48 -7.39
C PRO A 177 -33.59 -3.41 -6.61
N PHE A 178 -33.87 -2.30 -7.28
CA PHE A 178 -34.76 -1.26 -6.77
C PHE A 178 -36.16 -1.82 -6.55
#